data_AF-A0A8J3QDT3-F1
#
_entry.id   AF-A0A8J3QDT3-F1
#
_cell.length_a   1.000
_cell.length_b   1.000
_cell.length_c   1.000
_cell.angle_alpha   90.00
_cell.angle_beta   90.00
_cell.angle_gamma   90.00
#
_symmetry.space_group_name_H-M   'P 1'
#
loop_
_entity.id
_entity.type
_entity.pdbx_description
1 polymer ?
#
loop_
_entity_poly.entity_id
_entity_poly.type
_entity_poly.pdbx_seq_one_letter_code
_entity_poly.pdbx_strand_id
1 'polypeptide(L)'
;MGDLSKQPRSVEIDFGAGPAVLNAGIKVLDLRAGRHGIVPADGPVRWDGLDALPQLLTVMWAGPGRGIVEAVAAHPGIRFLYWSDAEGDIDLRATRLGTVCVDGLKLRSVRLPACIESLSLGSARANFGAAPPTATVSGTLRIDAPDAGHRLDLRLFHYGADVVIPQGVRRASSLWVWVGGEISAAVLSTLTDLETLTITFDHAPGTITDLEALGRLTTLRSLQLDEAYGLTVEELPELPALQTLELNGTRRTTAAAVKARYRGSAVGVRVSGAKTDEWLALHMDNPFRDWIEDSKGFGKAACLAYNRARQAADAERALRGLVADLNTLHDKYEMIDTLRREQAWDAYCGLARQLEVPAEQAESWFDDERRF
;
A
#
# COMPACT_ATOMS: atom_id res chain seq x y z
N MET A 1 44.09 0.16 -22.95
CA MET A 1 44.09 -0.45 -21.59
C MET A 1 42.76 -0.10 -20.98
N GLY A 2 41.76 -0.94 -21.20
CA GLY A 2 40.37 -0.69 -20.82
C GLY A 2 40.13 -0.99 -19.34
N ASP A 3 39.32 -0.13 -18.74
CA ASP A 3 38.90 -0.07 -17.34
C ASP A 3 38.55 -1.45 -16.74
N LEU A 4 39.45 -1.96 -15.90
CA LEU A 4 39.22 -3.13 -15.06
C LEU A 4 38.38 -2.69 -13.85
N SER A 5 37.07 -2.88 -13.99
CA SER A 5 36.17 -3.33 -12.91
C SER A 5 36.46 -2.78 -11.51
N LYS A 6 35.75 -1.70 -11.13
CA LYS A 6 35.37 -1.47 -9.73
C LYS A 6 34.53 -2.66 -9.26
N GLN A 7 35.18 -3.75 -8.86
CA GLN A 7 34.50 -4.82 -8.14
C GLN A 7 33.85 -4.18 -6.89
N PRO A 8 32.56 -4.43 -6.63
CA PRO A 8 31.94 -3.96 -5.40
C PRO A 8 32.74 -4.52 -4.23
N ARG A 9 33.20 -3.62 -3.35
CA ARG A 9 33.94 -4.01 -2.15
C ARG A 9 32.99 -4.77 -1.24
N SER A 10 33.14 -6.08 -1.15
CA SER A 10 32.41 -6.90 -0.18
C SER A 10 33.00 -6.71 1.22
N VAL A 11 32.13 -6.76 2.23
CA VAL A 11 32.46 -6.73 3.65
C VAL A 11 31.76 -7.89 4.34
N GLU A 12 32.46 -8.53 5.27
CA GLU A 12 31.88 -9.56 6.13
C GLU A 12 31.39 -8.91 7.42
N ILE A 13 30.13 -9.13 7.77
CA ILE A 13 29.45 -8.51 8.92
C ILE A 13 28.62 -9.59 9.62
N ASP A 14 28.57 -9.59 10.95
CA ASP A 14 27.75 -10.50 11.75
C ASP A 14 26.82 -9.70 12.67
N PHE A 15 25.51 -9.66 12.35
CA PHE A 15 24.51 -9.00 13.20
C PHE A 15 24.01 -9.90 14.35
N GLY A 16 24.58 -11.10 14.51
CA GLY A 16 24.28 -12.07 15.58
C GLY A 16 23.70 -13.40 15.09
N ALA A 17 23.44 -13.57 13.80
CA ALA A 17 23.00 -14.84 13.18
C ALA A 17 24.14 -15.59 12.45
N GLY A 18 25.38 -15.12 12.60
CA GLY A 18 26.53 -15.62 11.87
C GLY A 18 27.00 -14.63 10.80
N PRO A 19 28.21 -14.84 10.26
CA PRO A 19 28.81 -13.94 9.27
C PRO A 19 28.01 -13.94 7.97
N ALA A 20 27.77 -12.74 7.45
CA ALA A 20 27.14 -12.48 6.16
C ALA A 20 28.05 -11.58 5.31
N VAL A 21 28.16 -11.89 4.02
CA VAL A 21 28.93 -11.09 3.07
C VAL A 21 27.99 -10.10 2.39
N LEU A 22 28.21 -8.81 2.62
CA LEU A 22 27.41 -7.72 2.07
C LEU A 22 28.25 -6.83 1.16
N ASN A 23 27.59 -6.13 0.23
CA ASN A 23 28.22 -5.09 -0.57
C ASN A 23 28.36 -3.81 0.27
N ALA A 24 29.57 -3.27 0.43
CA ALA A 24 29.79 -2.04 1.21
C ALA A 24 29.09 -0.80 0.63
N GLY A 25 28.72 -0.84 -0.65
CA GLY A 25 27.94 0.21 -1.33
C GLY A 25 26.42 0.04 -1.23
N ILE A 26 25.93 -0.94 -0.46
CA ILE A 26 24.50 -1.19 -0.31
C ILE A 26 23.77 0.05 0.22
N LYS A 27 22.61 0.34 -0.38
CA LYS A 27 21.76 1.49 -0.01
C LYS A 27 20.56 1.10 0.84
N VAL A 28 20.10 -0.14 0.68
CA VAL A 28 18.93 -0.70 1.35
C VAL A 28 19.33 -2.01 1.99
N LEU A 29 19.14 -2.12 3.30
CA LEU A 29 19.44 -3.32 4.05
C LEU A 29 18.15 -3.87 4.66
N ASP A 30 17.78 -5.08 4.25
CA ASP A 30 16.66 -5.82 4.82
C ASP A 30 17.14 -6.69 5.98
N LEU A 31 16.68 -6.36 7.19
CA LEU A 31 17.00 -7.04 8.43
C LEU A 31 15.77 -7.75 9.02
N ARG A 32 14.73 -7.99 8.22
CA ARG A 32 13.58 -8.79 8.67
C ARG A 32 13.98 -10.25 8.81
N ALA A 33 13.44 -10.93 9.82
CA ALA A 33 13.69 -12.35 10.02
C ALA A 33 13.12 -13.19 8.86
N GLY A 34 13.89 -14.16 8.35
CA GLY A 34 13.49 -15.05 7.27
C GLY A 34 14.44 -16.25 7.15
N ARG A 35 14.19 -17.20 6.22
CA ARG A 35 15.01 -18.42 6.05
C ARG A 35 16.51 -18.15 5.79
N HIS A 36 16.85 -16.93 5.38
CA HIS A 36 18.22 -16.45 5.18
C HIS A 36 18.49 -15.13 5.92
N GLY A 37 17.76 -14.85 7.01
CA GLY A 37 17.92 -13.63 7.79
C GLY A 37 19.32 -13.50 8.37
N ILE A 38 19.91 -12.32 8.26
CA ILE A 38 21.26 -12.02 8.78
C ILE A 38 21.24 -11.53 10.23
N VAL A 39 20.05 -11.44 10.84
CA VAL A 39 19.84 -11.09 12.25
C VAL A 39 19.22 -12.27 13.00
N PRO A 40 19.50 -12.44 14.30
CA PRO A 40 18.92 -13.53 15.07
C PRO A 40 17.42 -13.29 15.29
N ALA A 41 16.61 -14.35 15.24
CA ALA A 41 15.16 -14.27 15.42
C ALA A 41 14.78 -13.65 16.79
N ASP A 42 15.53 -14.00 17.84
CA ASP A 42 15.37 -13.49 19.19
C ASP A 42 16.72 -13.02 19.78
N GLY A 43 16.69 -12.28 20.90
CA GLY A 43 17.89 -11.87 21.64
C GLY A 43 18.53 -10.56 21.14
N PRO A 44 19.80 -10.27 21.47
CA PRO A 44 20.45 -9.03 21.05
C PRO A 44 20.82 -9.05 19.55
N VAL A 45 20.82 -7.87 18.93
CA VAL A 45 21.35 -7.65 17.57
C VAL A 45 22.65 -6.86 17.67
N ARG A 46 23.65 -7.22 16.87
CA ARG A 46 24.96 -6.54 16.82
C ARG A 46 24.94 -5.42 15.80
N TRP A 47 24.59 -4.22 16.26
CA TRP A 47 24.38 -3.05 15.39
C TRP A 47 25.65 -2.35 14.91
N ASP A 48 26.81 -2.66 15.51
CA ASP A 48 28.15 -2.21 15.08
C ASP A 48 28.49 -2.65 13.65
N GLY A 49 27.83 -3.69 13.14
CA GLY A 49 27.92 -4.08 11.73
C GLY A 49 27.54 -2.96 10.74
N LEU A 50 26.69 -2.00 11.16
CA LEU A 50 26.30 -0.88 10.31
C LEU A 50 27.46 0.10 10.03
N ASP A 51 28.49 0.15 10.89
CA ASP A 51 29.67 1.01 10.70
C ASP A 51 30.44 0.65 9.41
N ALA A 52 30.35 -0.61 8.98
CA ALA A 52 30.96 -1.10 7.75
C ALA A 52 30.17 -0.73 6.46
N LEU A 53 28.99 -0.10 6.60
CA LEU A 53 28.09 0.24 5.51
C LEU A 53 27.86 1.76 5.42
N PRO A 54 28.90 2.55 5.09
CA PRO A 54 28.84 4.02 5.13
C PRO A 54 27.89 4.64 4.09
N GLN A 55 27.42 3.83 3.14
CA GLN A 55 26.52 4.23 2.08
C GLN A 55 25.05 3.90 2.34
N LEU A 56 24.75 3.22 3.46
CA LEU A 56 23.42 2.78 3.82
C LEU A 56 22.48 3.96 4.05
N LEU A 57 21.31 3.92 3.42
CA LEU A 57 20.27 4.96 3.52
C LEU A 57 18.98 4.41 4.13
N THR A 58 18.68 3.14 3.88
CA THR A 58 17.41 2.51 4.24
C THR A 58 17.62 1.25 5.05
N VAL A 59 16.91 1.14 6.17
CA VAL A 59 16.83 -0.10 6.96
C VAL A 59 15.39 -0.60 6.97
N MET A 60 15.21 -1.90 6.74
CA MET A 60 13.95 -2.60 6.93
C MET A 60 14.07 -3.52 8.15
N TRP A 61 13.12 -3.44 9.06
CA TRP A 61 13.11 -4.15 10.33
C TRP A 61 11.71 -4.71 10.62
N ALA A 62 11.65 -5.85 11.33
CA ALA A 62 10.39 -6.44 11.75
C ALA A 62 10.44 -6.85 13.22
N GLY A 63 9.33 -6.65 13.93
CA GLY A 63 9.14 -7.06 15.32
C GLY A 63 9.58 -5.98 16.33
N PRO A 64 9.92 -6.38 17.57
CA PRO A 64 10.23 -5.43 18.65
C PRO A 64 11.52 -4.64 18.37
N GLY A 65 11.69 -3.49 19.02
CA GLY A 65 12.77 -2.55 18.70
C GLY A 65 14.18 -3.11 18.77
N ARG A 66 14.51 -3.93 19.79
CA ARG A 66 15.82 -4.63 19.91
C ARG A 66 17.05 -3.76 19.59
N GLY A 67 17.02 -2.47 19.93
CA GLY A 67 18.12 -1.52 19.71
C GLY A 67 18.13 -0.79 18.36
N ILE A 68 17.15 -1.01 17.48
CA ILE A 68 17.10 -0.38 16.14
C ILE A 68 17.07 1.15 16.22
N VAL A 69 16.40 1.71 17.22
CA VAL A 69 16.28 3.16 17.40
C VAL A 69 17.65 3.78 17.67
N GLU A 70 18.39 3.21 18.63
CA GLU A 70 19.74 3.63 18.98
C GLU A 70 20.70 3.42 17.80
N ALA A 71 20.58 2.30 17.09
CA ALA A 71 21.37 2.01 15.91
C ALA A 71 21.16 3.05 14.82
N VAL A 72 19.91 3.36 14.47
CA VAL A 72 19.62 4.40 13.46
C VAL A 72 20.04 5.79 13.93
N ALA A 73 19.90 6.11 15.21
CA ALA A 73 20.36 7.38 15.77
C ALA A 73 21.88 7.56 15.68
N ALA A 74 22.65 6.49 15.90
CA ALA A 74 24.11 6.49 15.77
C ALA A 74 24.59 6.64 14.30
N HIS A 75 23.73 6.35 13.33
CA HIS A 75 24.06 6.34 11.90
C HIS A 75 23.24 7.40 11.14
N PRO A 76 23.62 8.69 11.19
CA PRO A 76 22.85 9.79 10.61
C PRO A 76 22.73 9.76 9.07
N GLY A 77 23.46 8.88 8.40
CA GLY A 77 23.32 8.60 6.97
C GLY A 77 22.05 7.80 6.64
N ILE A 78 21.48 7.08 7.61
CA ILE A 78 20.22 6.36 7.46
C ILE A 78 19.08 7.37 7.51
N ARG A 79 18.32 7.46 6.42
CA ARG A 79 17.24 8.44 6.21
C ARG A 79 15.86 7.78 6.12
N PHE A 80 15.80 6.49 5.86
CA PHE A 80 14.56 5.74 5.66
C PHE A 80 14.51 4.54 6.61
N LEU A 81 13.41 4.42 7.35
CA LEU A 81 13.14 3.27 8.22
C LEU A 81 11.79 2.65 7.85
N TYR A 82 11.81 1.37 7.48
CA TYR A 82 10.63 0.55 7.33
C TYR A 82 10.57 -0.40 8.51
N TRP A 83 9.52 -0.31 9.32
CA TRP A 83 9.39 -1.08 10.55
C TRP A 83 8.01 -1.73 10.63
N SER A 84 7.95 -3.02 10.35
CA SER A 84 6.73 -3.82 10.46
C SER A 84 6.62 -4.50 11.83
N ASP A 85 5.39 -4.74 12.30
CA ASP A 85 5.12 -5.35 13.61
C ASP A 85 5.84 -4.64 14.78
N ALA A 86 5.83 -3.31 14.73
CA ALA A 86 6.37 -2.45 15.76
C ALA A 86 5.53 -2.53 17.04
N GLU A 87 6.19 -2.54 18.20
CA GLU A 87 5.54 -2.70 19.49
C GLU A 87 5.85 -1.56 20.45
N GLY A 88 4.85 -1.16 21.26
CA GLY A 88 5.05 -0.26 22.38
C GLY A 88 5.15 1.21 22.00
N ASP A 89 6.08 1.92 22.66
CA ASP A 89 6.29 3.36 22.50
C ASP A 89 7.66 3.60 21.85
N ILE A 90 7.66 4.28 20.71
CA ILE A 90 8.86 4.49 19.88
C ILE A 90 9.24 5.96 19.92
N ASP A 91 10.51 6.25 20.22
CA ASP A 91 11.06 7.61 20.22
C ASP A 91 12.17 7.75 19.18
N LEU A 92 11.83 8.29 18.01
CA LEU A 92 12.76 8.51 16.90
C LEU A 92 13.38 9.91 16.91
N ARG A 93 13.15 10.72 17.95
CA ARG A 93 13.55 12.15 17.95
C ARG A 93 15.06 12.35 17.85
N ALA A 94 15.86 11.40 18.31
CA ALA A 94 17.31 11.43 18.22
C ALA A 94 17.87 11.06 16.84
N THR A 95 17.02 10.54 15.94
CA THR A 95 17.43 10.11 14.59
C THR A 95 17.46 11.26 13.59
N ARG A 96 17.99 10.98 12.39
CA ARG A 96 17.89 11.88 11.23
C ARG A 96 16.97 11.33 10.13
N LEU A 97 15.97 10.54 10.50
CA LEU A 97 15.05 9.96 9.51
C LEU A 97 14.24 11.06 8.81
N GLY A 98 14.21 11.00 7.47
CA GLY A 98 13.31 11.80 6.64
C GLY A 98 12.02 11.05 6.30
N THR A 99 12.06 9.73 6.30
CA THR A 99 10.90 8.88 6.02
C THR A 99 10.81 7.75 7.03
N VAL A 100 9.62 7.56 7.58
CA VAL A 100 9.28 6.45 8.48
C VAL A 100 8.04 5.75 7.94
N CYS A 101 8.16 4.45 7.71
CA CYS A 101 7.03 3.57 7.43
C CYS A 101 6.89 2.62 8.61
N VAL A 102 5.75 2.66 9.29
CA VAL A 102 5.56 1.87 10.51
C VAL A 102 4.15 1.28 10.60
N ASP A 103 4.10 0.01 11.00
CA ASP A 103 2.87 -0.71 11.34
C ASP A 103 3.10 -1.57 12.57
N GLY A 104 2.01 -2.03 13.20
CA GLY A 104 2.07 -2.94 14.34
C GLY A 104 0.84 -2.83 15.23
N LEU A 105 0.23 -3.98 15.55
CA LEU A 105 -0.99 -4.03 16.37
C LEU A 105 -0.76 -3.59 17.81
N LYS A 106 0.47 -3.73 18.31
CA LYS A 106 0.87 -3.37 19.67
C LYS A 106 1.53 -1.99 19.76
N LEU A 107 1.59 -1.25 18.65
CA LEU A 107 2.15 0.09 18.62
C LEU A 107 1.21 1.07 19.33
N ARG A 108 1.73 1.79 20.33
CA ARG A 108 0.97 2.75 21.14
C ARG A 108 1.33 4.19 20.81
N SER A 109 2.62 4.48 20.60
CA SER A 109 3.04 5.82 20.24
C SER A 109 4.31 5.87 19.40
N VAL A 110 4.43 6.92 18.59
CA VAL A 110 5.62 7.24 17.79
C VAL A 110 5.93 8.72 17.93
N ARG A 111 7.14 9.04 18.39
CA ARG A 111 7.67 10.42 18.36
C ARG A 111 8.65 10.57 17.21
N LEU A 112 8.41 11.52 16.33
CA LEU A 112 9.13 11.67 15.07
C LEU A 112 10.28 12.68 15.19
N PRO A 113 11.36 12.50 14.41
CA PRO A 113 12.45 13.47 14.37
C PRO A 113 12.02 14.80 13.76
N ALA A 114 12.73 15.87 14.11
CA ALA A 114 12.47 17.22 13.60
C ALA A 114 12.61 17.34 12.07
N CYS A 115 13.38 16.45 11.44
CA CYS A 115 13.59 16.43 9.99
C CYS A 115 12.67 15.47 9.23
N ILE A 116 11.59 14.99 9.86
CA ILE A 116 10.64 14.10 9.19
C ILE A 116 9.96 14.83 8.03
N GLU A 117 9.91 14.17 6.88
CA GLU A 117 9.28 14.68 5.64
C GLU A 117 8.09 13.81 5.25
N SER A 118 8.17 12.49 5.49
CA SER A 118 7.10 11.55 5.18
C SER A 118 6.87 10.52 6.28
N LEU A 119 5.60 10.25 6.57
CA LEU A 119 5.16 9.22 7.49
C LEU A 119 4.15 8.32 6.79
N SER A 120 4.43 7.02 6.76
CA SER A 120 3.47 6.00 6.35
C SER A 120 3.03 5.19 7.56
N LEU A 121 1.72 5.09 7.78
CA LEU A 121 1.11 4.30 8.85
C LEU A 121 0.31 3.14 8.25
N GLY A 122 0.59 1.93 8.72
CA GLY A 122 0.06 0.69 8.16
C GLY A 122 0.94 0.14 7.05
N SER A 123 0.70 -1.13 6.68
CA SER A 123 1.48 -1.81 5.64
C SER A 123 0.76 -1.75 4.30
N ALA A 124 1.45 -1.31 3.26
CA ALA A 124 0.98 -1.45 1.89
C ALA A 124 0.91 -2.94 1.50
N ARG A 125 -0.23 -3.38 0.96
CA ARG A 125 -0.45 -4.74 0.41
C ARG A 125 0.65 -5.23 -0.52
N ALA A 126 1.31 -4.32 -1.25
CA ALA A 126 2.30 -4.65 -2.28
C ALA A 126 3.67 -5.11 -1.73
N ASN A 127 3.88 -5.15 -0.41
CA ASN A 127 5.12 -5.69 0.15
C ASN A 127 5.05 -7.22 0.27
N PHE A 128 5.38 -7.90 -0.84
CA PHE A 128 5.97 -9.25 -0.92
C PHE A 128 5.37 -10.32 0.02
N GLY A 129 4.35 -11.04 -0.45
CA GLY A 129 3.98 -12.37 0.07
C GLY A 129 3.50 -12.43 1.53
N ALA A 130 3.20 -11.28 2.15
CA ALA A 130 2.64 -11.24 3.49
C ALA A 130 1.11 -11.41 3.45
N ALA A 131 0.58 -12.11 4.45
CA ALA A 131 -0.85 -12.26 4.72
C ALA A 131 -1.62 -10.92 4.57
N PRO A 132 -2.93 -10.95 4.22
CA PRO A 132 -3.71 -9.73 4.07
C PRO A 132 -3.51 -8.83 5.30
N PRO A 133 -3.29 -7.53 5.11
CA PRO A 133 -2.92 -6.62 6.19
C PRO A 133 -3.95 -6.72 7.33
N THR A 134 -3.53 -7.32 8.44
CA THR A 134 -4.36 -7.50 9.64
C THR A 134 -4.29 -6.29 10.56
N ALA A 135 -3.32 -5.40 10.37
CA ALA A 135 -3.10 -4.23 11.21
C ALA A 135 -3.74 -2.99 10.61
N THR A 136 -4.95 -2.68 11.05
CA THR A 136 -5.50 -1.32 10.95
C THR A 136 -4.84 -0.46 12.02
N VAL A 137 -4.38 0.74 11.66
CA VAL A 137 -3.83 1.71 12.62
C VAL A 137 -4.84 1.90 13.75
N SER A 138 -4.44 1.59 14.99
CA SER A 138 -5.33 1.73 16.14
C SER A 138 -5.77 3.19 16.29
N GLY A 139 -7.06 3.43 16.51
CA GLY A 139 -7.57 4.77 16.82
C GLY A 139 -7.00 5.37 18.11
N THR A 140 -6.26 4.57 18.90
CA THR A 140 -5.54 5.02 20.10
C THR A 140 -4.07 5.36 19.87
N LEU A 141 -3.55 5.16 18.66
CA LEU A 141 -2.16 5.46 18.31
C LEU A 141 -1.87 6.96 18.49
N ARG A 142 -0.85 7.26 19.29
CA ARG A 142 -0.38 8.64 19.50
C ARG A 142 0.82 8.93 18.62
N ILE A 143 0.67 9.88 17.72
CA ILE A 143 1.80 10.43 16.96
C ILE A 143 2.19 11.76 17.58
N ASP A 144 3.47 11.95 17.81
CA ASP A 144 4.09 13.23 18.19
C ASP A 144 5.00 13.66 17.03
N ALA A 145 4.44 14.47 16.13
CA ALA A 145 5.15 15.02 14.98
C ALA A 145 5.49 16.50 15.23
N PRO A 146 6.65 16.98 14.72
CA PRO A 146 6.97 18.40 14.71
C PRO A 146 5.83 19.23 14.13
N ASP A 147 5.49 20.33 14.80
CA ASP A 147 4.42 21.26 14.38
C ASP A 147 3.08 20.57 14.04
N ALA A 148 2.76 19.47 14.74
CA ALA A 148 1.59 18.63 14.49
C ALA A 148 1.47 18.10 13.05
N GLY A 149 2.62 17.85 12.41
CA GLY A 149 2.72 17.33 11.05
C GLY A 149 2.69 18.41 9.97
N HIS A 150 2.91 19.68 10.30
CA HIS A 150 3.01 20.72 9.29
C HIS A 150 4.04 20.37 8.21
N ARG A 151 3.63 20.40 6.93
CA ARG A 151 4.42 19.98 5.75
C ARG A 151 4.75 18.49 5.64
N LEU A 152 4.16 17.64 6.47
CA LEU A 152 4.33 16.19 6.39
C LEU A 152 3.58 15.62 5.18
N ASP A 153 4.23 14.74 4.43
CA ASP A 153 3.57 13.80 3.51
C ASP A 153 3.07 12.59 4.29
N LEU A 154 1.78 12.56 4.57
CA LEU A 154 1.14 11.50 5.35
C LEU A 154 0.55 10.44 4.43
N ARG A 155 0.85 9.17 4.69
CA ARG A 155 0.24 8.03 4.00
C ARG A 155 -0.42 7.11 5.00
N LEU A 156 -1.67 6.77 4.76
CA LEU A 156 -2.48 5.96 5.63
C LEU A 156 -2.97 4.73 4.86
N PHE A 157 -2.58 3.54 5.30
CA PHE A 157 -3.00 2.28 4.72
C PHE A 157 -4.03 1.62 5.66
N HIS A 158 -5.31 1.78 5.35
CA HIS A 158 -6.45 1.26 6.13
C HIS A 158 -7.30 0.34 5.27
N TYR A 159 -7.42 -0.93 5.63
CA TYR A 159 -8.19 -1.89 4.81
C TYR A 159 -9.62 -2.12 5.31
N GLY A 160 -10.03 -1.40 6.37
CA GLY A 160 -11.40 -1.34 6.89
C GLY A 160 -12.06 0.03 6.65
N ALA A 161 -13.32 0.18 7.08
CA ALA A 161 -14.10 1.41 6.91
C ALA A 161 -13.73 2.53 7.90
N ASP A 162 -13.17 2.17 9.06
CA ASP A 162 -12.88 3.11 10.14
C ASP A 162 -11.49 3.75 9.97
N VAL A 163 -11.38 4.69 9.03
CA VAL A 163 -10.19 5.53 8.91
C VAL A 163 -10.08 6.43 10.13
N VAL A 164 -8.88 6.53 10.71
CA VAL A 164 -8.60 7.42 11.83
C VAL A 164 -7.39 8.28 11.53
N ILE A 165 -7.53 9.59 11.68
CA ILE A 165 -6.43 10.55 11.58
C ILE A 165 -5.85 10.78 12.99
N PRO A 166 -4.60 10.37 13.28
CA PRO A 166 -3.98 10.63 14.57
C PRO A 166 -3.86 12.13 14.86
N GLN A 167 -4.07 12.52 16.12
CA GLN A 167 -4.10 13.95 16.52
C GLN A 167 -2.83 14.71 16.14
N GLY A 168 -1.66 14.12 16.33
CA GLY A 168 -0.37 14.80 16.11
C GLY A 168 0.05 14.95 14.65
N VAL A 169 -0.79 14.60 13.68
CA VAL A 169 -0.52 14.81 12.25
C VAL A 169 -1.60 15.65 11.55
N ARG A 170 -2.45 16.35 12.32
CA ARG A 170 -3.59 17.09 11.78
C ARG A 170 -3.25 18.29 10.90
N ARG A 171 -1.99 18.74 10.92
CA ARG A 171 -1.49 19.83 10.07
C ARG A 171 -0.75 19.34 8.81
N ALA A 172 -0.86 18.05 8.49
CA ALA A 172 -0.31 17.50 7.25
C ALA A 172 -0.83 18.28 6.03
N SER A 173 0.08 18.60 5.11
CA SER A 173 -0.25 19.32 3.87
C SER A 173 -0.55 18.36 2.71
N SER A 174 -0.08 17.11 2.80
CA SER A 174 -0.33 16.06 1.83
C SER A 174 -0.83 14.82 2.54
N LEU A 175 -1.89 14.22 2.01
CA LEU A 175 -2.46 12.98 2.49
C LEU A 175 -2.73 12.04 1.32
N TRP A 176 -2.18 10.84 1.40
CA TRP A 176 -2.64 9.70 0.63
C TRP A 176 -3.30 8.68 1.55
N VAL A 177 -4.57 8.41 1.32
CA VAL A 177 -5.31 7.33 1.99
C VAL A 177 -5.51 6.19 1.01
N TRP A 178 -5.00 5.01 1.37
CA TRP A 178 -5.41 3.75 0.78
C TRP A 178 -6.47 3.12 1.68
N VAL A 179 -7.70 3.00 1.17
CA VAL A 179 -8.88 2.51 1.90
C VAL A 179 -9.43 1.23 1.32
N GLY A 180 -10.30 0.55 2.07
CA GLY A 180 -11.13 -0.54 1.57
C GLY A 180 -12.15 -0.04 0.52
N GLY A 181 -13.43 -0.38 0.71
CA GLY A 181 -14.50 0.01 -0.22
C GLY A 181 -15.19 1.34 0.08
N GLU A 182 -14.96 1.92 1.27
CA GLU A 182 -15.69 3.08 1.77
C GLU A 182 -14.84 3.94 2.72
N ILE A 183 -15.06 5.25 2.69
CA ILE A 183 -14.53 6.23 3.66
C ILE A 183 -15.54 7.37 3.88
N SER A 184 -15.73 7.82 5.11
CA SER A 184 -16.42 9.10 5.38
C SER A 184 -15.46 10.28 5.25
N ALA A 185 -15.80 11.26 4.41
CA ALA A 185 -15.03 12.50 4.29
C ALA A 185 -15.05 13.34 5.58
N ALA A 186 -15.96 13.09 6.52
CA ALA A 186 -15.99 13.76 7.82
C ALA A 186 -14.69 13.56 8.61
N VAL A 187 -14.02 12.41 8.46
CA VAL A 187 -12.73 12.14 9.13
C VAL A 187 -11.63 13.09 8.64
N LEU A 188 -11.69 13.48 7.37
CA LEU A 188 -10.70 14.34 6.73
C LEU A 188 -10.89 15.80 7.12
N SER A 189 -12.10 16.19 7.55
CA SER A 189 -12.44 17.59 7.84
C SER A 189 -11.62 18.27 8.93
N THR A 190 -10.84 17.50 9.69
CA THR A 190 -9.92 18.01 10.72
C THR A 190 -8.55 18.44 10.17
N LEU A 191 -8.27 18.16 8.89
CA LEU A 191 -7.02 18.46 8.20
C LEU A 191 -7.08 19.81 7.48
N THR A 192 -7.23 20.90 8.24
CA THR A 192 -7.52 22.23 7.66
C THR A 192 -6.37 22.83 6.85
N ASP A 193 -5.15 22.30 7.01
CA ASP A 193 -3.94 22.76 6.30
C ASP A 193 -3.67 21.91 5.03
N LEU A 194 -4.56 20.95 4.71
CA LEU A 194 -4.36 20.00 3.62
C LEU A 194 -4.41 20.69 2.25
N GLU A 195 -3.38 20.49 1.44
CA GLU A 195 -3.26 21.04 0.08
C GLU A 195 -3.41 19.96 -0.99
N THR A 196 -3.02 18.73 -0.69
CA THR A 196 -3.10 17.57 -1.59
C THR A 196 -3.79 16.40 -0.91
N LEU A 197 -4.80 15.85 -1.56
CA LEU A 197 -5.52 14.66 -1.12
C LEU A 197 -5.58 13.62 -2.24
N THR A 198 -5.09 12.43 -1.97
CA THR A 198 -5.29 11.24 -2.80
C THR A 198 -6.06 10.20 -1.99
N ILE A 199 -7.14 9.67 -2.55
CA ILE A 199 -7.89 8.54 -1.99
C ILE A 199 -7.88 7.41 -3.01
N THR A 200 -7.35 6.25 -2.61
CA THR A 200 -7.30 5.05 -3.43
C THR A 200 -8.15 3.97 -2.78
N PHE A 201 -9.16 3.47 -3.50
CA PHE A 201 -10.01 2.38 -3.03
C PHE A 201 -9.46 1.02 -3.48
N ASP A 202 -9.27 0.13 -2.52
CA ASP A 202 -8.85 -1.25 -2.72
C ASP A 202 -10.00 -2.14 -3.25
N HIS A 203 -11.24 -1.74 -2.95
CA HIS A 203 -12.44 -2.47 -3.33
C HIS A 203 -13.45 -1.55 -3.99
N ALA A 204 -14.08 -2.07 -5.05
CA ALA A 204 -15.21 -1.40 -5.67
C ALA A 204 -16.45 -1.45 -4.73
N PRO A 205 -17.41 -0.51 -4.86
CA PRO A 205 -17.42 0.58 -5.84
C PRO A 205 -16.53 1.76 -5.46
N GLY A 206 -15.92 1.80 -4.27
CA GLY A 206 -15.17 2.96 -3.79
C GLY A 206 -16.10 4.15 -3.53
N THR A 207 -16.64 4.20 -2.31
CA THR A 207 -17.65 5.19 -1.90
C THR A 207 -17.05 6.20 -0.92
N ILE A 208 -17.40 7.47 -1.09
CA ILE A 208 -17.12 8.53 -0.11
C ILE A 208 -18.44 8.99 0.47
N THR A 209 -18.65 8.77 1.77
CA THR A 209 -19.81 9.30 2.51
C THR A 209 -19.50 10.68 3.11
N ASP A 210 -20.53 11.45 3.47
CA ASP A 210 -20.41 12.81 4.01
C ASP A 210 -19.54 13.74 3.14
N LEU A 211 -19.66 13.62 1.81
CA LEU A 211 -18.77 14.26 0.84
C LEU A 211 -18.73 15.78 0.99
N GLU A 212 -19.82 16.40 1.47
CA GLU A 212 -19.91 17.82 1.77
C GLU A 212 -18.88 18.28 2.83
N ALA A 213 -18.40 17.38 3.68
CA ALA A 213 -17.38 17.67 4.68
C ALA A 213 -16.03 18.08 4.05
N LEU A 214 -15.76 17.69 2.79
CA LEU A 214 -14.59 18.15 2.04
C LEU A 214 -14.59 19.67 1.86
N GLY A 215 -15.74 20.35 1.91
CA GLY A 215 -15.84 21.81 1.82
C GLY A 215 -15.14 22.56 2.96
N ARG A 216 -14.78 21.86 4.05
CA ARG A 216 -13.96 22.40 5.15
C ARG A 216 -12.47 22.49 4.80
N LEU A 217 -12.02 21.78 3.76
CA LEU A 217 -10.64 21.76 3.29
C LEU A 217 -10.36 22.96 2.37
N THR A 218 -10.46 24.16 2.93
CA THR A 218 -10.41 25.41 2.15
C THR A 218 -9.08 25.70 1.47
N THR A 219 -8.01 24.99 1.87
CA THR A 219 -6.66 25.07 1.27
C THR A 219 -6.40 24.00 0.21
N LEU A 220 -7.33 23.07 -0.02
CA LEU A 220 -7.12 21.93 -0.89
C LEU A 220 -6.97 22.37 -2.36
N ARG A 221 -5.80 22.11 -2.95
CA ARG A 221 -5.44 22.49 -4.31
C ARG A 221 -5.47 21.32 -5.28
N SER A 222 -5.21 20.11 -4.79
CA SER A 222 -5.20 18.90 -5.60
C SER A 222 -6.04 17.81 -4.95
N LEU A 223 -7.01 17.27 -5.70
CA LEU A 223 -7.82 16.13 -5.31
C LEU A 223 -7.66 15.03 -6.37
N GLN A 224 -7.21 13.86 -5.94
CA GLN A 224 -7.16 12.65 -6.76
C GLN A 224 -8.00 11.56 -6.11
N LEU A 225 -8.88 10.94 -6.91
CA LEU A 225 -9.70 9.81 -6.51
C LEU A 225 -9.44 8.64 -7.46
N ASP A 226 -8.97 7.53 -6.91
CA ASP A 226 -8.67 6.31 -7.66
C ASP A 226 -9.66 5.20 -7.29
N GLU A 227 -10.23 4.54 -8.30
CA GLU A 227 -11.25 3.48 -8.19
C GLU A 227 -12.56 3.94 -7.48
N ALA A 228 -12.91 5.23 -7.60
CA ALA A 228 -14.11 5.85 -7.05
C ALA A 228 -15.32 5.74 -8.00
N TYR A 229 -15.82 4.51 -8.22
CA TYR A 229 -17.04 4.25 -8.98
C TYR A 229 -18.33 4.55 -8.21
N GLY A 230 -18.25 4.72 -6.88
CA GLY A 230 -19.35 5.14 -6.02
C GLY A 230 -19.55 6.66 -5.96
N LEU A 231 -18.67 7.46 -6.58
CA LEU A 231 -18.72 8.92 -6.52
C LEU A 231 -19.96 9.51 -7.20
N THR A 232 -20.67 10.33 -6.43
CA THR A 232 -21.81 11.19 -6.79
C THR A 232 -21.34 12.64 -6.93
N VAL A 233 -21.38 13.20 -8.14
CA VAL A 233 -20.81 14.54 -8.42
C VAL A 233 -21.66 15.66 -7.80
N GLU A 234 -22.95 15.40 -7.64
CA GLU A 234 -23.94 16.32 -7.10
C GLU A 234 -23.65 16.68 -5.64
N GLU A 235 -23.04 15.75 -4.89
CA GLU A 235 -22.68 15.90 -3.48
C GLU A 235 -21.29 16.53 -3.28
N LEU A 236 -20.51 16.70 -4.36
CA LEU A 236 -19.19 17.33 -4.28
C LEU A 236 -19.35 18.81 -3.89
N PRO A 237 -18.78 19.25 -2.75
CA PRO A 237 -18.88 20.64 -2.32
C PRO A 237 -18.03 21.56 -3.21
N GLU A 238 -18.26 22.86 -3.08
CA GLU A 238 -17.33 23.86 -3.64
C GLU A 238 -15.98 23.78 -2.90
N LEU A 239 -14.91 23.67 -3.68
CA LEU A 239 -13.53 23.61 -3.18
C LEU A 239 -12.80 24.87 -3.69
N PRO A 240 -12.80 25.98 -2.93
CA PRO A 240 -12.45 27.30 -3.45
C PRO A 240 -10.99 27.44 -3.89
N ALA A 241 -10.09 26.63 -3.35
CA ALA A 241 -8.67 26.63 -3.70
C ALA A 241 -8.29 25.56 -4.73
N LEU A 242 -9.24 24.75 -5.21
CA LEU A 242 -8.96 23.61 -6.07
C LEU A 242 -8.36 24.07 -7.40
N GLN A 243 -7.26 23.43 -7.79
CA GLN A 243 -6.55 23.68 -9.04
C GLN A 243 -6.53 22.44 -9.93
N THR A 244 -6.47 21.25 -9.34
CA THR A 244 -6.43 19.98 -10.07
C THR A 244 -7.41 18.99 -9.47
N LEU A 245 -8.20 18.33 -10.34
CA LEU A 245 -9.06 17.20 -10.00
C LEU A 245 -8.74 16.04 -10.93
N GLU A 246 -8.30 14.92 -10.36
CA GLU A 246 -7.99 13.71 -11.09
C GLU A 246 -8.92 12.58 -10.67
N LEU A 247 -9.53 11.91 -11.66
CA LEU A 247 -10.33 10.70 -11.45
C LEU A 247 -9.71 9.56 -12.26
N ASN A 248 -9.21 8.54 -11.59
CA ASN A 248 -8.66 7.35 -12.22
C ASN A 248 -9.53 6.14 -11.86
N GLY A 249 -10.34 5.65 -12.79
CA GLY A 249 -11.33 4.61 -12.48
C GLY A 249 -12.57 5.20 -11.82
N THR A 250 -13.55 5.56 -12.64
CA THR A 250 -14.85 6.09 -12.19
C THR A 250 -15.96 5.72 -13.19
N ARG A 251 -17.22 6.04 -12.91
CA ARG A 251 -18.31 5.87 -13.89
C ARG A 251 -18.18 6.90 -15.00
N ARG A 252 -18.53 6.51 -16.23
CA ARG A 252 -18.51 7.39 -17.41
C ARG A 252 -19.49 8.56 -17.26
N THR A 253 -20.62 8.33 -16.61
CA THR A 253 -21.61 9.36 -16.27
C THR A 253 -21.03 10.37 -15.28
N THR A 254 -20.41 9.91 -14.19
CA THR A 254 -19.67 10.74 -13.21
C THR A 254 -18.57 11.56 -13.89
N ALA A 255 -17.73 10.93 -14.72
CA ALA A 255 -16.70 11.62 -15.50
C ALA A 255 -17.25 12.75 -16.38
N ALA A 256 -18.39 12.51 -17.05
CA ALA A 256 -19.04 13.51 -17.89
C ALA A 256 -19.60 14.68 -17.05
N ALA A 257 -20.22 14.37 -15.91
CA ALA A 257 -20.76 15.36 -14.98
C ALA A 257 -19.66 16.24 -14.38
N VAL A 258 -18.52 15.67 -13.94
CA VAL A 258 -17.37 16.46 -13.43
C VAL A 258 -16.80 17.38 -14.51
N LYS A 259 -16.58 16.85 -15.73
CA LYS A 259 -16.10 17.68 -16.85
C LYS A 259 -17.08 18.80 -17.20
N ALA A 260 -18.38 18.58 -17.07
CA ALA A 260 -19.39 19.61 -17.28
C ALA A 260 -19.37 20.66 -16.18
N ARG A 261 -19.27 20.25 -14.90
CA ARG A 261 -19.22 21.14 -13.73
C ARG A 261 -18.07 22.14 -13.81
N TYR A 262 -16.88 21.68 -14.17
CA TYR A 262 -15.67 22.52 -14.22
C TYR A 262 -15.40 23.13 -15.60
N ARG A 263 -16.33 23.02 -16.55
CA ARG A 263 -16.16 23.57 -17.91
C ARG A 263 -16.00 25.09 -17.85
N GLY A 264 -14.87 25.59 -18.36
CA GLY A 264 -14.56 27.02 -18.36
C GLY A 264 -14.05 27.56 -17.02
N SER A 265 -13.89 26.70 -16.01
CA SER A 265 -13.20 27.06 -14.77
C SER A 265 -11.67 27.00 -14.93
N ALA A 266 -10.94 27.51 -13.94
CA ALA A 266 -9.48 27.38 -13.87
C ALA A 266 -9.01 25.99 -13.40
N VAL A 267 -9.93 25.09 -13.00
CA VAL A 267 -9.60 23.77 -12.46
C VAL A 267 -9.21 22.83 -13.61
N GLY A 268 -8.01 22.26 -13.54
CA GLY A 268 -7.55 21.21 -14.43
C GLY A 268 -8.20 19.87 -14.09
N VAL A 269 -9.12 19.40 -14.92
CA VAL A 269 -9.77 18.09 -14.76
C VAL A 269 -9.10 17.03 -15.63
N ARG A 270 -8.59 15.96 -15.01
CA ARG A 270 -8.08 14.76 -15.70
C ARG A 270 -8.95 13.56 -15.35
N VAL A 271 -9.28 12.76 -16.36
CA VAL A 271 -10.04 11.53 -16.17
C VAL A 271 -9.40 10.42 -16.97
N SER A 272 -9.11 9.30 -16.31
CA SER A 272 -8.63 8.05 -16.91
C SER A 272 -9.47 6.87 -16.42
N GLY A 273 -9.43 5.74 -17.13
CA GLY A 273 -10.08 4.50 -16.68
C GLY A 273 -11.62 4.51 -16.58
N ALA A 274 -12.33 5.51 -17.10
CA ALA A 274 -13.78 5.63 -16.90
C ALA A 274 -14.60 4.50 -17.59
N LYS A 275 -15.46 3.82 -16.82
CA LYS A 275 -16.23 2.64 -17.26
C LYS A 275 -17.73 2.92 -17.40
N THR A 276 -18.43 2.20 -18.27
CA THR A 276 -19.90 2.29 -18.32
C THR A 276 -20.56 1.47 -17.23
N ASP A 277 -21.82 1.76 -16.93
CA ASP A 277 -22.60 0.98 -15.97
C ASP A 277 -22.75 -0.48 -16.43
N GLU A 278 -22.87 -0.74 -17.74
CA GLU A 278 -22.92 -2.13 -18.26
C GLU A 278 -21.58 -2.85 -18.05
N TRP A 279 -20.45 -2.15 -18.24
CA TRP A 279 -19.14 -2.75 -18.00
C TRP A 279 -18.96 -3.08 -16.52
N LEU A 280 -19.35 -2.15 -15.64
CA LEU A 280 -19.26 -2.28 -14.20
C LEU A 280 -20.15 -3.41 -13.68
N ALA A 281 -21.41 -3.49 -14.13
CA ALA A 281 -22.32 -4.57 -13.77
C ALA A 281 -21.77 -5.97 -14.09
N LEU A 282 -20.89 -6.09 -15.09
CA LEU A 282 -20.29 -7.35 -15.51
C LEU A 282 -18.92 -7.67 -14.88
N HIS A 283 -18.14 -6.65 -14.49
CA HIS A 283 -16.73 -6.81 -14.14
C HIS A 283 -16.31 -6.18 -12.81
N MET A 284 -17.17 -5.45 -12.11
CA MET A 284 -16.82 -4.70 -10.89
C MET A 284 -16.16 -5.60 -9.83
N ASP A 285 -16.76 -6.76 -9.55
CA ASP A 285 -16.25 -7.72 -8.55
C ASP A 285 -15.28 -8.75 -9.15
N ASN A 286 -14.80 -8.53 -10.39
CA ASN A 286 -13.87 -9.45 -11.02
C ASN A 286 -12.42 -8.99 -10.75
N PRO A 287 -11.60 -9.81 -10.09
CA PRO A 287 -10.22 -9.44 -9.74
C PRO A 287 -9.30 -9.36 -10.97
N PHE A 288 -9.70 -9.92 -12.12
CA PHE A 288 -8.94 -9.88 -13.37
C PHE A 288 -9.40 -8.76 -14.31
N ARG A 289 -10.28 -7.85 -13.86
CA ARG A 289 -10.86 -6.80 -14.71
C ARG A 289 -9.81 -5.90 -15.37
N ASP A 290 -8.69 -5.68 -14.69
CA ASP A 290 -7.60 -4.81 -15.18
C ASP A 290 -6.76 -5.49 -16.26
N TRP A 291 -6.71 -6.83 -16.27
CA TRP A 291 -6.02 -7.59 -17.33
C TRP A 291 -6.67 -7.38 -18.70
N ILE A 292 -7.93 -6.92 -18.75
CA ILE A 292 -8.63 -6.58 -20.00
C ILE A 292 -7.94 -5.40 -20.69
N GLU A 293 -7.40 -4.45 -19.92
CA GLU A 293 -6.72 -3.27 -20.46
C GLU A 293 -5.37 -3.64 -21.06
N ASP A 294 -4.61 -4.51 -20.39
CA ASP A 294 -3.33 -5.01 -20.89
C ASP A 294 -3.49 -5.85 -22.15
N SER A 295 -4.45 -6.77 -22.13
CA SER A 295 -4.77 -7.63 -23.26
C SER A 295 -6.23 -8.06 -23.22
N LYS A 296 -7.02 -7.45 -24.11
CA LYS A 296 -8.46 -7.70 -24.21
C LYS A 296 -8.83 -9.17 -24.32
N GLY A 297 -8.03 -9.96 -25.04
CA GLY A 297 -8.30 -11.40 -25.23
C GLY A 297 -8.01 -12.20 -23.96
N PHE A 298 -6.82 -12.01 -23.39
CA PHE A 298 -6.36 -12.68 -22.18
C PHE A 298 -7.21 -12.29 -20.97
N GLY A 299 -7.37 -10.99 -20.71
CA GLY A 299 -8.12 -10.50 -19.56
C GLY A 299 -9.60 -10.88 -19.57
N LYS A 300 -10.26 -10.87 -20.75
CA LYS A 300 -11.64 -11.38 -20.85
C LYS A 300 -11.73 -12.86 -20.52
N ALA A 301 -10.76 -13.65 -20.98
CA ALA A 301 -10.74 -15.07 -20.71
C ALA A 301 -10.48 -15.37 -19.23
N ALA A 302 -9.60 -14.60 -18.57
CA ALA A 302 -9.38 -14.66 -17.13
C ALA A 302 -10.64 -14.26 -16.34
N CYS A 303 -11.32 -13.18 -16.74
CA CYS A 303 -12.59 -12.78 -16.13
C CYS A 303 -13.65 -13.89 -16.23
N LEU A 304 -13.75 -14.53 -17.41
CA LEU A 304 -14.67 -15.66 -17.63
C LEU A 304 -14.30 -16.88 -16.79
N ALA A 305 -13.01 -17.19 -16.65
CA ALA A 305 -12.54 -18.26 -15.79
C ALA A 305 -12.96 -18.03 -14.33
N TYR A 306 -12.74 -16.82 -13.81
CA TYR A 306 -13.17 -16.46 -12.46
C TYR A 306 -14.69 -16.53 -12.28
N ASN A 307 -15.46 -16.03 -13.24
CA ASN A 307 -16.91 -16.09 -13.19
C ASN A 307 -17.43 -17.54 -13.24
N ARG A 308 -16.80 -18.44 -14.01
CA ARG A 308 -17.11 -19.88 -14.00
C ARG A 308 -16.80 -20.50 -12.64
N ALA A 309 -15.65 -20.18 -12.06
CA ALA A 309 -15.27 -20.68 -10.74
C ALA A 309 -16.29 -20.27 -9.67
N ARG A 310 -16.74 -19.01 -9.67
CA ARG A 310 -17.81 -18.51 -8.77
C ARG A 310 -19.15 -19.22 -8.93
N GLN A 311 -19.42 -19.82 -10.08
CA GLN A 311 -20.67 -20.53 -10.38
C GLN A 311 -20.57 -22.05 -10.22
N ALA A 312 -19.40 -22.57 -9.84
CA ALA A 312 -19.23 -24.01 -9.65
C ALA A 312 -20.06 -24.53 -8.48
N ALA A 313 -20.45 -25.80 -8.55
CA ALA A 313 -21.36 -26.43 -7.59
C ALA A 313 -20.73 -26.69 -6.22
N ASP A 314 -19.40 -26.81 -6.17
CA ASP A 314 -18.63 -27.09 -4.95
C ASP A 314 -17.29 -26.33 -4.97
N ALA A 315 -16.72 -26.15 -3.78
CA ALA A 315 -15.57 -25.28 -3.58
C ALA A 315 -14.26 -25.84 -4.19
N GLU A 316 -14.07 -27.16 -4.15
CA GLU A 316 -12.88 -27.79 -4.72
C GLU A 316 -12.87 -27.63 -6.24
N ARG A 317 -14.00 -27.92 -6.89
CA ARG A 317 -14.17 -27.72 -8.32
C ARG A 317 -14.01 -26.26 -8.74
N ALA A 318 -14.54 -25.32 -7.93
CA ALA A 318 -14.36 -23.89 -8.17
C ALA A 318 -12.88 -23.51 -8.22
N LEU A 319 -12.15 -23.86 -7.17
CA LEU A 319 -10.78 -23.44 -6.96
C LEU A 319 -9.80 -24.16 -7.91
N ARG A 320 -9.85 -25.49 -7.99
CA ARG A 320 -9.01 -26.26 -8.93
C ARG A 320 -9.33 -25.90 -10.37
N GLY A 321 -10.62 -25.72 -10.70
CA GLY A 321 -11.06 -25.26 -12.02
C GLY A 321 -10.47 -23.90 -12.41
N LEU A 322 -10.40 -22.95 -11.47
CA LEU A 322 -9.78 -21.66 -11.70
C LEU A 322 -8.28 -21.80 -12.01
N VAL A 323 -7.55 -22.62 -11.24
CA VAL A 323 -6.11 -22.87 -11.47
C VAL A 323 -5.88 -23.52 -12.83
N ALA A 324 -6.70 -24.51 -13.21
CA ALA A 324 -6.63 -25.17 -14.51
C ALA A 324 -6.89 -24.20 -15.68
N ASP A 325 -7.89 -23.31 -15.53
CA ASP A 325 -8.16 -22.27 -16.52
C ASP A 325 -6.99 -21.29 -16.64
N LEU A 326 -6.42 -20.83 -15.52
CA LEU A 326 -5.26 -19.92 -15.50
C LEU A 326 -4.01 -20.58 -16.09
N ASN A 327 -3.76 -21.86 -15.81
CA ASN A 327 -2.71 -22.65 -16.46
C ASN A 327 -2.88 -22.65 -17.98
N THR A 328 -4.11 -22.89 -18.46
CA THR A 328 -4.41 -22.86 -19.91
C THR A 328 -4.18 -21.46 -20.51
N LEU A 329 -4.50 -20.41 -19.76
CA LEU A 329 -4.24 -19.04 -20.19
C LEU A 329 -2.74 -18.72 -20.22
N HIS A 330 -1.97 -19.19 -19.25
CA HIS A 330 -0.50 -19.06 -19.26
C HIS A 330 0.08 -19.77 -20.48
N ASP A 331 -0.27 -21.04 -20.71
CA ASP A 331 0.21 -21.83 -21.85
C ASP A 331 -0.12 -21.17 -23.21
N LYS A 332 -1.26 -20.45 -23.29
CA LYS A 332 -1.72 -19.81 -24.53
C LYS A 332 -1.16 -18.41 -24.77
N TYR A 333 -1.05 -17.60 -23.72
CA TYR A 333 -0.72 -16.18 -23.83
C TYR A 333 0.67 -15.84 -23.32
N GLU A 334 1.27 -16.67 -22.46
CA GLU A 334 2.56 -16.42 -21.78
C GLU A 334 2.59 -15.08 -21.02
N MET A 335 1.43 -14.59 -20.62
CA MET A 335 1.26 -13.27 -19.99
C MET A 335 1.23 -13.32 -18.46
N ILE A 336 1.16 -14.50 -17.82
CA ILE A 336 1.18 -14.59 -16.36
C ILE A 336 2.63 -14.49 -15.87
N ASP A 337 3.10 -13.25 -15.76
CA ASP A 337 4.40 -12.89 -15.18
C ASP A 337 4.36 -12.93 -13.65
N THR A 338 5.48 -12.60 -13.00
CA THR A 338 5.58 -12.57 -11.53
C THR A 338 4.49 -11.73 -10.87
N LEU A 339 4.11 -10.58 -11.43
CA LEU A 339 3.08 -9.73 -10.84
C LEU A 339 1.70 -10.37 -11.00
N ARG A 340 1.39 -10.90 -12.18
CA ARG A 340 0.10 -11.56 -12.44
C ARG A 340 -0.07 -12.87 -11.68
N ARG A 341 1.02 -13.55 -11.31
CA ARG A 341 0.99 -14.70 -10.39
C ARG A 341 0.47 -14.31 -9.01
N GLU A 342 0.99 -13.21 -8.45
CA GLU A 342 0.53 -12.71 -7.16
C GLU A 342 -0.93 -12.28 -7.22
N GLN A 343 -1.34 -11.58 -8.29
CA GLN A 343 -2.74 -11.20 -8.51
C GLN A 343 -3.66 -12.41 -8.66
N ALA A 344 -3.21 -13.47 -9.34
CA ALA A 344 -3.94 -14.73 -9.47
C ALA A 344 -4.07 -15.45 -8.12
N TRP A 345 -3.02 -15.44 -7.31
CA TRP A 345 -3.02 -15.96 -5.95
C TRP A 345 -4.00 -15.18 -5.05
N ASP A 346 -3.95 -13.85 -5.07
CA ASP A 346 -4.87 -13.01 -4.30
C ASP A 346 -6.34 -13.24 -4.69
N ALA A 347 -6.61 -13.35 -6.00
CA ALA A 347 -7.93 -13.68 -6.52
C ALA A 347 -8.40 -15.07 -6.05
N TYR A 348 -7.50 -16.06 -6.09
CA TYR A 348 -7.76 -17.42 -5.64
C TYR A 348 -8.06 -17.48 -4.14
N CYS A 349 -7.22 -16.86 -3.30
CA CYS A 349 -7.43 -16.76 -1.85
C CYS A 349 -8.71 -15.98 -1.51
N GLY A 350 -9.02 -14.95 -2.29
CA GLY A 350 -10.28 -14.22 -2.17
C GLY A 350 -11.49 -15.13 -2.39
N LEU A 351 -11.48 -15.91 -3.46
CA LEU A 351 -12.53 -16.87 -3.76
C LEU A 351 -12.61 -18.00 -2.72
N ALA A 352 -11.47 -18.52 -2.26
CA ALA A 352 -11.41 -19.56 -1.24
C ALA A 352 -12.06 -19.12 0.07
N ARG A 353 -11.81 -17.87 0.49
CA ARG A 353 -12.47 -17.28 1.67
C ARG A 353 -13.97 -17.14 1.49
N GLN A 354 -14.45 -16.74 0.30
CA GLN A 354 -15.88 -16.67 0.01
C GLN A 354 -16.56 -18.03 0.03
N LEU A 355 -15.83 -19.09 -0.30
CA LEU A 355 -16.28 -20.48 -0.29
C LEU A 355 -16.02 -21.19 1.05
N GLU A 356 -15.57 -20.45 2.07
CA GLU A 356 -15.28 -20.95 3.42
C GLU A 356 -14.25 -22.10 3.46
N VAL A 357 -13.33 -22.14 2.49
CA VAL A 357 -12.25 -23.14 2.45
C VAL A 357 -11.11 -22.71 3.39
N PRO A 358 -10.63 -23.59 4.28
CA PRO A 358 -9.47 -23.30 5.14
C PRO A 358 -8.23 -22.91 4.33
N ALA A 359 -7.49 -21.91 4.82
CA ALA A 359 -6.34 -21.35 4.11
C ALA A 359 -5.28 -22.40 3.73
N GLU A 360 -4.93 -23.29 4.67
CA GLU A 360 -3.95 -24.38 4.43
C GLU A 360 -4.42 -25.34 3.33
N GLN A 361 -5.73 -25.62 3.29
CA GLN A 361 -6.30 -26.50 2.26
C GLN A 361 -6.31 -25.82 0.89
N ALA A 362 -6.68 -24.55 0.83
CA ALA A 362 -6.65 -23.77 -0.39
C ALA A 362 -5.22 -23.62 -0.94
N GLU A 363 -4.23 -23.39 -0.07
CA GLU A 363 -2.82 -23.30 -0.46
C GLU A 363 -2.31 -24.62 -1.05
N SER A 364 -2.60 -25.74 -0.40
CA SER A 364 -2.28 -27.07 -0.95
C SER A 364 -2.89 -27.26 -2.34
N TRP A 365 -4.18 -26.95 -2.51
CA TRP A 365 -4.86 -27.12 -3.80
C TRP A 365 -4.27 -26.24 -4.91
N PHE A 366 -3.85 -25.03 -4.57
CA PHE A 366 -3.23 -24.12 -5.52
C PHE A 366 -1.85 -24.60 -5.97
N ASP A 367 -0.99 -24.96 -5.02
CA ASP A 367 0.39 -25.36 -5.30
C ASP A 367 0.50 -26.74 -5.96
N ASP A 368 -0.44 -27.65 -5.68
CA ASP A 368 -0.48 -28.98 -6.31
C ASP A 368 -0.64 -28.90 -7.85
N GLU A 369 -1.39 -27.91 -8.34
CA GLU A 369 -1.81 -27.84 -9.75
C GLU A 369 -1.26 -26.63 -10.52
N ARG A 370 -0.74 -25.60 -9.84
CA ARG A 370 -0.23 -24.40 -10.52
C ARG A 370 1.03 -24.70 -11.32
N ARG A 371 1.03 -24.25 -12.58
CA ARG A 371 2.16 -24.34 -13.52
C ARG A 371 2.60 -22.99 -14.11
N PHE A 372 1.88 -21.91 -13.79
CA PHE A 372 2.07 -20.59 -14.38
C PHE A 372 3.00 -19.65 -13.60
#